data_AF-A0A0P9E3M0-F1
#
_entry.id   AF-A0A0P9E3M0-F1
#
_cell.length_a   1.000
_cell.length_b   1.000
_cell.length_c   1.000
_cell.angle_alpha   90.00
_cell.angle_beta   90.00
_cell.angle_gamma   90.00
#
_symmetry.space_group_name_H-M   'P 1'
#
loop_
_entity.id
_entity.type
_entity.pdbx_description
1 polymer ?
#
loop_
_entity_poly.entity_id
_entity_poly.type
_entity_poly.pdbx_seq_one_letter_code
_entity_poly.pdbx_strand_id
1 'polypeptide(L)' 'MLSGIGLSGFLLIFLVALILFGPSKLPQLGRAVGTTLSEFRRGSRELVEEIGTEERHQTEEGRR' A
#
# COMPACT_ATOMS: atom_id res chain seq x y z
N MET A 1 10.82 25.53 -18.46
CA MET A 1 9.77 25.18 -19.46
C MET A 1 8.78 24.13 -18.96
N LEU A 2 9.08 23.34 -17.92
CA LEU A 2 8.15 22.33 -17.35
C LEU A 2 7.19 22.87 -16.28
N SER A 3 7.47 24.02 -15.64
CA SER A 3 6.58 24.61 -14.62
C SER A 3 5.22 25.11 -15.14
N GLY A 4 5.03 25.21 -16.46
CA GLY A 4 3.74 25.58 -17.05
C GLY A 4 2.79 24.40 -17.25
N ILE A 5 3.30 23.17 -17.14
CA ILE A 5 2.54 21.93 -17.29
C ILE A 5 2.05 21.54 -15.90
N GLY A 6 1.21 22.40 -15.31
CA GLY A 6 0.63 22.14 -13.99
C GLY A 6 -0.34 20.95 -14.01
N LEU A 7 -1.23 20.93 -13.02
CA LEU A 7 -2.28 19.90 -12.90
C LEU A 7 -3.09 19.70 -14.21
N SER A 8 -3.25 20.76 -15.01
CA SER A 8 -3.92 20.74 -16.32
C SER A 8 -3.23 19.83 -17.33
N GLY A 9 -1.90 19.87 -17.42
CA GLY A 9 -1.16 19.01 -18.35
C GLY A 9 -1.13 17.56 -17.90
N PHE A 10 -1.07 17.31 -16.60
CA PHE A 10 -1.26 15.96 -16.04
C PHE A 10 -2.64 15.40 -16.40
N LEU A 11 -3.70 16.21 -16.32
CA LEU A 11 -5.05 15.80 -16.69
C LEU A 11 -5.15 15.36 -18.16
N LEU A 12 -4.47 16.05 -19.07
CA LEU A 12 -4.44 15.71 -20.50
C LEU A 12 -3.76 14.35 -20.74
N ILE A 13 -2.61 14.12 -20.11
CA ILE A 13 -1.90 12.84 -20.17
C ILE A 13 -2.77 11.73 -19.59
N PHE A 14 -3.41 12.00 -18.46
CA PHE A 14 -4.31 11.06 -17.81
C PHE A 14 -5.48 10.71 -18.73
N LEU A 15 -6.08 11.68 -19.42
CA LEU A 15 -7.16 11.45 -20.37
C LEU A 15 -6.72 10.54 -21.54
N VAL A 16 -5.53 10.78 -22.11
CA VAL A 16 -4.98 9.91 -23.16
C VAL A 16 -4.73 8.49 -22.63
N ALA A 17 -4.17 8.36 -21.43
CA ALA A 17 -3.98 7.07 -20.78
C ALA A 17 -5.31 6.35 -20.52
N LEU A 18 -6.36 7.08 -20.12
CA LEU A 18 -7.70 6.54 -19.93
C LEU A 18 -8.37 6.11 -21.24
N ILE A 19 -8.06 6.74 -22.36
CA ILE A 19 -8.55 6.28 -23.68
C ILE A 19 -7.86 4.98 -24.08
N LEU A 20 -6.55 4.86 -23.84
CA LEU A 20 -5.78 3.66 -24.19
C LEU A 20 -6.10 2.46 -23.28
N PHE A 21 -6.13 2.69 -21.97
CA PHE A 21 -6.32 1.63 -20.98
C PHE A 21 -7.79 1.46 -20.57
N GLY A 22 -8.60 2.50 -20.67
CA GLY A 22 -9.98 2.54 -20.18
C GLY A 22 -10.10 3.06 -18.73
N PRO A 23 -11.15 3.83 -18.40
CA PRO A 23 -11.37 4.40 -17.05
C PRO A 23 -11.58 3.33 -15.98
N SER A 24 -12.01 2.13 -16.34
CA SER A 24 -12.24 1.04 -15.38
C SER A 24 -10.96 0.31 -14.96
N LYS A 25 -9.86 0.42 -15.71
CA LYS A 25 -8.62 -0.32 -15.39
C LYS A 25 -7.87 0.25 -14.19
N LEU A 26 -7.80 1.59 -14.06
CA LEU A 26 -7.13 2.20 -12.91
C LEU A 26 -7.81 1.86 -11.57
N PRO A 27 -9.16 1.94 -11.42
CA PRO A 27 -9.84 1.47 -10.21
C PRO A 27 -9.69 -0.04 -9.97
N GLN A 28 -9.69 -0.86 -11.02
CA GLN A 28 -9.49 -2.31 -10.89
C GLN A 28 -8.08 -2.63 -10.35
N LEU A 29 -7.05 -1.99 -10.90
CA LEU A 29 -5.67 -2.11 -10.44
C LEU A 29 -5.52 -1.59 -9.01
N GLY A 30 -6.12 -0.44 -8.70
CA GLY A 30 -6.11 0.12 -7.35
C GLY A 30 -6.78 -0.79 -6.32
N ARG A 31 -7.88 -1.47 -6.68
CA ARG A 31 -8.52 -2.48 -5.82
C ARG A 31 -7.62 -3.69 -5.62
N ALA A 32 -7.02 -4.23 -6.68
CA ALA A 32 -6.11 -5.37 -6.59
C ALA A 32 -4.91 -5.07 -5.68
N VAL A 33 -4.22 -3.95 -5.95
CA VAL A 33 -3.07 -3.49 -5.14
C VAL A 33 -3.50 -3.17 -3.71
N GLY A 34 -4.67 -2.54 -3.53
CA GLY A 34 -5.21 -2.19 -2.21
C GLY A 34 -5.51 -3.41 -1.36
N THR A 35 -6.10 -4.46 -1.95
CA THR A 35 -6.33 -5.74 -1.26
C THR A 35 -5.00 -6.38 -0.85
N THR A 36 -4.03 -6.48 -1.77
CA THR A 36 -2.71 -7.04 -1.46
C THR A 36 -2.00 -6.25 -0.37
N LEU A 37 -2.02 -4.92 -0.43
CA LEU A 37 -1.39 -4.06 0.58
C LEU A 37 -2.09 -4.17 1.94
N SER A 38 -3.41 -4.32 1.95
CA SER A 38 -4.21 -4.51 3.17
C SER A 38 -3.86 -5.83 3.86
N GLU A 39 -3.78 -6.92 3.10
CA GLU A 39 -3.38 -8.24 3.60
C GLU A 39 -1.93 -8.25 4.07
N PHE A 40 -1.02 -7.65 3.29
CA PHE A 40 0.38 -7.51 3.67
C PHE A 40 0.55 -6.73 4.98
N ARG A 41 -0.18 -5.61 5.13
CA ARG A 41 -0.18 -4.79 6.36
C ARG A 41 -0.71 -5.58 7.57
N ARG A 42 -1.71 -6.43 7.37
CA ARG A 42 -2.27 -7.27 8.44
C ARG A 42 -1.28 -8.35 8.87
N GLY A 43 -0.73 -9.11 7.93
CA GLY A 43 0.28 -10.13 8.23
C GLY A 43 1.52 -9.53 8.89
N SER A 44 2.01 -8.38 8.39
CA SER A 44 3.15 -7.69 8.99
C SER A 44 2.90 -7.27 10.44
N ARG A 45 1.65 -6.89 10.79
CA ARG A 45 1.30 -6.50 12.16
C ARG A 45 1.31 -7.70 13.10
N GLU A 46 0.77 -8.83 12.65
CA GLU A 46 0.72 -10.08 13.41
C GLU A 46 2.13 -10.60 13.71
N LEU A 47 3.02 -10.60 12.72
CA LEU A 47 4.45 -10.92 12.87
C LEU A 47 5.14 -10.04 13.93
N VAL A 48 4.90 -8.73 13.90
CA VAL A 48 5.49 -7.79 14.89
C VAL A 48 4.96 -8.03 16.30
N GLU A 49 3.68 -8.38 16.42
CA GLU A 49 3.04 -8.68 17.71
C GLU A 49 3.51 -10.01 18.30
N GLU A 50 3.71 -11.04 17.48
CA GLU A 50 4.28 -12.34 17.87
C GLU A 50 5.70 -12.15 18.44
N ILE A 51 6.59 -11.49 17.69
CA ILE A 51 7.97 -11.22 18.13
C ILE A 51 8.00 -10.41 19.45
N GLY A 52 7.13 -9.40 19.58
CA GLY A 52 7.06 -8.58 20.80
C GLY A 52 6.50 -9.30 22.03
N THR A 53 5.72 -10.37 21.82
CA THR A 53 5.13 -11.18 22.90
C THR A 53 6.11 -12.27 23.37
N GLU A 54 6.90 -12.84 22.46
CA GLU A 54 7.95 -13.83 22.78
C GLU A 54 9.08 -13.24 23.65
N GLU A 55 9.42 -11.95 23.48
CA GLU A 55 10.41 -11.27 24.34
C GLU A 55 9.92 -11.08 25.79
N ARG A 56 8.60 -10.91 25.99
CA ARG A 56 8.02 -10.73 27.33
C ARG A 56 7.98 -12.02 28.14
N HIS A 57 7.77 -13.17 27.50
CA HIS A 57 7.71 -14.46 28.19
C HIS A 57 9.08 -14.97 28.67
N GLN A 58 10.16 -14.69 27.95
CA GLN A 58 11.52 -15.10 28.38
C GLN A 58 12.04 -14.32 29.59
N THR A 59 11.54 -13.11 29.83
CA THR A 59 12.00 -12.27 30.95
C THR A 59 11.36 -12.67 32.29
N GLU A 60 10.20 -13.34 32.28
CA GLU A 60 9.50 -13.78 33.50
C GLU A 60 9.91 -15.17 34.00
N GLU A 61 10.34 -16.08 33.12
CA GLU A 61 10.78 -17.43 33.51
C GLU A 61 12.21 -17.46 34.08
N GLY A 62 13.09 -16.54 33.68
CA GLY A 62 14.47 -16.45 34.19
C GLY A 62 14.63 -15.90 35.62
N ARG A 63 13.51 -15.60 36.31
CA ARG A 63 13.51 -15.03 37.68
C ARG A 63 12.90 -15.96 38.73
N ARG A 64 12.51 -17.20 38.37
CA ARG A 64 12.05 -18.23 39.30
C ARG A 64 13.11 -19.29 39.54
#